data_AF-A0A496V229-F1
#
_entry.id   AF-A0A496V229-F1
#
_cell.length_a   1.000
_cell.length_b   1.000
_cell.length_c   1.000
_cell.angle_alpha   90.00
_cell.angle_beta   90.00
_cell.angle_gamma   90.00
#
_symmetry.space_group_name_H-M   'P 1'
#
loop_
_entity.id
_entity.type
_entity.pdbx_description
1 polymer ?
#
loop_
_entity_poly.entity_id
_entity_poly.type
_entity_poly.pdbx_seq_one_letter_code
_entity_poly.pdbx_strand_id
1 'polypeptide(L)' 'MQIRADDERAWYNKACCYALQGKMALVIPTLEKAISLNPDYREQAKTDSDFDKVRHQRQFNALL' A
#
# COMPACT_ATOMS: atom_id res chain seq x y z
N MET A 1 17.46 -13.24 16.51
CA MET A 1 16.81 -13.11 15.19
C MET A 1 15.65 -12.11 15.34
N GLN A 2 15.94 -10.81 15.38
CA GLN A 2 14.89 -9.78 15.42
C GLN A 2 14.46 -9.52 13.99
N ILE A 3 13.38 -10.16 13.56
CA ILE A 3 12.65 -9.70 12.39
C ILE A 3 11.87 -8.48 12.87
N ARG A 4 12.54 -7.33 12.99
CA ARG A 4 11.81 -6.06 12.90
C ARG A 4 11.29 -6.07 11.48
N ALA A 5 9.99 -6.28 11.30
CA ALA A 5 9.37 -5.80 10.09
C ALA A 5 9.73 -4.31 10.08
N ASP A 6 10.54 -3.89 9.11
CA ASP A 6 10.80 -2.47 8.97
C ASP A 6 9.43 -1.81 8.82
N ASP A 7 9.21 -0.72 9.57
CA ASP A 7 7.88 -0.16 9.80
C ASP A 7 7.16 0.06 8.46
N GLU A 8 7.89 0.51 7.44
CA GLU A 8 7.41 0.70 6.07
C GLU A 8 6.90 -0.58 5.41
N ARG A 9 7.60 -1.71 5.59
CA ARG A 9 7.21 -3.03 5.04
C ARG A 9 5.91 -3.50 5.70
N ALA A 10 5.76 -3.26 7.00
CA ALA A 10 4.54 -3.60 7.72
C ALA A 10 3.34 -2.76 7.25
N TRP A 11 3.53 -1.45 7.05
CA TRP A 11 2.49 -0.58 6.48
C TRP A 11 2.12 -1.01 5.06
N TYR A 12 3.10 -1.29 4.21
CA TYR A 12 2.84 -1.72 2.84
C TYR A 12 2.03 -3.03 2.78
N ASN A 13 2.48 -4.06 3.49
CA ASN A 13 1.79 -5.35 3.54
C ASN A 13 0.37 -5.22 4.11
N LYS A 14 0.17 -4.32 5.08
CA LYS A 14 -1.16 -4.01 5.62
C LYS A 14 -2.06 -3.35 4.58
N ALA A 15 -1.52 -2.45 3.74
CA ALA A 15 -2.27 -1.84 2.65
C ALA A 15 -2.68 -2.88 1.60
N CYS A 16 -1.79 -3.81 1.24
CA CYS A 16 -2.10 -4.95 0.39
C CYS A 16 -3.25 -5.80 0.97
N CYS A 17 -3.18 -6.14 2.26
CA CYS A 17 -4.25 -6.88 2.95
C CYS A 17 -5.60 -6.16 2.86
N TYR A 18 -5.63 -4.83 3.03
CA TYR A 18 -6.85 -4.06 2.89
C TYR A 18 -7.37 -3.99 1.45
N ALA A 19 -6.47 -3.92 0.47
CA ALA A 19 -6.82 -3.92 -0.95
C ALA A 19 -7.46 -5.25 -1.36
N LEU A 20 -6.89 -6.38 -0.93
CA LEU A 20 -7.45 -7.72 -1.14
C LEU A 20 -8.84 -7.88 -0.51
N GLN A 21 -9.05 -7.27 0.66
CA GLN A 21 -10.34 -7.22 1.37
C GLN A 21 -11.34 -6.20 0.80
N GLY A 22 -10.95 -5.40 -0.20
CA GLY A 22 -11.82 -4.35 -0.76
C GLY A 22 -12.08 -3.17 0.18
N LYS A 23 -11.30 -3.01 1.25
CA LYS A 23 -11.47 -1.95 2.26
C LYS A 23 -10.80 -0.65 1.85
N MET A 24 -11.34 0.01 0.81
CA MET A 24 -10.71 1.17 0.15
C MET A 24 -10.36 2.31 1.11
N ALA A 25 -11.27 2.62 2.04
CA ALA A 25 -11.09 3.67 3.03
C ALA A 25 -9.84 3.47 3.91
N LEU A 26 -9.35 2.23 4.03
CA LEU A 26 -8.15 1.89 4.79
C LEU A 26 -6.90 1.78 3.92
N VAL A 27 -7.04 1.49 2.62
CA VAL A 27 -5.89 1.34 1.71
C VAL A 27 -5.11 2.63 1.60
N ILE A 28 -5.80 3.75 1.29
CA ILE A 28 -5.15 5.04 1.03
C ILE A 28 -4.27 5.53 2.19
N PRO A 29 -4.79 5.71 3.42
CA PRO A 29 -3.95 6.20 4.52
C PRO A 29 -2.83 5.22 4.92
N THR A 30 -3.06 3.91 4.73
CA THR A 30 -2.06 2.89 5.06
C THR A 30 -0.93 2.87 4.04
N LEU A 31 -1.26 2.94 2.74
CA LEU A 31 -0.28 3.00 1.66
C LEU A 31 0.47 4.33 1.65
N GLU A 32 -0.21 5.44 1.94
CA GLU A 32 0.43 6.75 2.11
C GLU A 32 1.47 6.72 3.23
N LYS A 33 1.15 6.09 4.36
CA LYS A 33 2.12 5.90 5.45
C LYS A 33 3.32 5.07 4.99
N ALA A 34 3.10 3.97 4.27
CA ALA A 34 4.19 3.15 3.72
C ALA A 34 5.09 3.97 2.79
N ILE A 35 4.50 4.70 1.85
CA ILE A 35 5.20 5.56 0.88
C ILE A 35 5.97 6.69 1.58
N SER A 36 5.42 7.27 2.65
CA SER A 36 6.11 8.32 3.42
C SER A 36 7.38 7.81 4.10
N LEU A 37 7.42 6.52 4.45
CA LEU A 37 8.57 5.89 5.08
C LEU A 37 9.55 5.34 4.03
N ASN A 38 9.04 4.82 2.91
CA ASN A 38 9.81 4.41 1.75
C ASN A 38 9.10 4.77 0.43
N PRO A 39 9.58 5.82 -0.27
CA PRO A 39 8.99 6.30 -1.52
C PRO A 39 8.95 5.27 -2.65
N ASP A 40 9.83 4.26 -2.64
CA ASP A 40 9.90 3.23 -3.68
C ASP A 40 8.61 2.43 -3.80
N TYR A 41 7.79 2.40 -2.73
CA TYR A 41 6.48 1.78 -2.75
C TYR A 41 5.48 2.43 -3.70
N ARG A 42 5.70 3.67 -4.17
CA ARG A 42 4.86 4.24 -5.24
C ARG A 42 4.99 3.43 -6.52
N GLU A 43 6.22 3.13 -6.93
CA GLU A 43 6.46 2.36 -8.14
C GLU A 43 6.05 0.90 -7.97
N GLN A 44 6.27 0.33 -6.78
CA GLN A 44 5.84 -1.03 -6.49
C GLN A 44 4.30 -1.16 -6.54
N ALA A 45 3.56 -0.24 -5.92
CA ALA A 45 2.10 -0.28 -5.88
C ALA A 45 1.43 -0.13 -7.27
N LYS A 46 2.12 0.46 -8.26
CA LYS A 46 1.63 0.55 -9.65
C LYS A 46 1.49 -0.81 -10.32
N THR A 47 2.37 -1.76 -10.00
CA THR A 47 2.43 -3.08 -10.67
C THR A 47 2.05 -4.24 -9.75
N ASP A 48 1.97 -4.01 -8.44
CA ASP A 48 1.61 -5.02 -7.46
C ASP A 48 0.14 -5.47 -7.62
N SER A 49 -0.04 -6.78 -7.81
CA SER A 49 -1.33 -7.41 -8.05
C SER A 49 -2.30 -7.29 -6.87
N ASP A 50 -1.79 -7.12 -5.64
CA ASP A 50 -2.65 -6.96 -4.46
C ASP A 50 -3.52 -5.70 -4.57
N PHE A 51 -3.06 -4.71 -5.35
CA PHE A 51 -3.78 -3.49 -5.63
C PHE A 51 -4.63 -3.53 -6.91
N ASP A 52 -4.71 -4.65 -7.65
CA ASP A 52 -5.49 -4.73 -8.90
C ASP A 52 -6.95 -4.31 -8.70
N LYS A 53 -7.56 -4.71 -7.58
CA LYS A 53 -8.96 -4.37 -7.23
C LYS A 53 -9.18 -2.87 -7.01
N VAL A 54 -8.11 -2.12 -6.77
CA VAL A 54 -8.14 -0.73 -6.29
C VAL A 54 -7.46 0.23 -7.25
N ARG A 55 -6.64 -0.28 -8.18
CA ARG A 55 -5.80 0.49 -9.10
C ARG A 55 -6.60 1.45 -9.97
N HIS A 56 -7.84 1.12 -10.31
CA HIS A 56 -8.69 2.00 -11.11
C HIS A 56 -9.35 3.12 -10.32
N GLN A 57 -9.23 3.13 -8.99
CA GLN A 57 -9.83 4.17 -8.15
C GLN A 57 -9.05 5.48 -8.28
N ARG A 58 -9.77 6.58 -8.46
CA ARG A 58 -9.16 7.92 -8.57
C ARG A 58 -8.29 8.26 -7.35
N GLN A 59 -8.75 7.90 -6.15
CA GLN A 59 -8.02 8.14 -4.90
C GLN A 59 -6.71 7.37 -4.83
N PHE A 60 -6.68 6.15 -5.36
CA PHE A 60 -5.47 5.33 -5.39
C PHE A 60 -4.47 5.88 -6.41
N ASN A 61 -4.93 6.23 -7.61
CA ASN A 61 -4.07 6.85 -8.62
C ASN A 61 -3.52 8.23 -8.19
N ALA A 62 -4.25 8.98 -7.36
CA ALA A 62 -3.76 10.26 -6.84
C ALA A 62 -2.61 10.10 -5.83
N LEU A 63 -2.38 8.90 -5.30
CA LEU A 63 -1.32 8.60 -4.34
C LEU A 63 0.01 8.20 -5.01
N LEU A 64 -0.02 7.81 -6.29
CA LEU A 64 1.08 7.22 -7.06
C LEU A 64 1.70 8.21 -8.06
#